data_AF-A0A1Q6X2Y7-F1
#
_entry.id   AF-A0A1Q6X2Y7-F1
#
_cell.length_a   1.000
_cell.length_b   1.000
_cell.length_c   1.000
_cell.angle_alpha   90.00
_cell.angle_beta   90.00
_cell.angle_gamma   90.00
#
_symmetry.space_group_name_H-M   'P 1'
#
loop_
_entity.id
_entity.type
_entity.pdbx_description
1 polymer ?
#
loop_
_entity_poly.entity_id
_entity_poly.type
_entity_poly.pdbx_seq_one_letter_code
_entity_poly.pdbx_strand_id
1 'polypeptide(L)' 'MGEEPEQVEVRAKVENVFQVMKLKFGFVKVRYRGLKKNAHRLFVTCALVNLFVSRKKLLLAA' A
#
# COMPACT_ATOMS: atom_id res chain seq x y z
N MET A 1 23.69 -16.42 16.07
CA MET A 1 22.42 -16.78 15.42
C MET A 1 21.36 -15.84 15.99
N GLY A 2 21.39 -14.57 15.59
CA GLY A 2 20.41 -13.56 16.00
C GLY A 2 19.72 -13.08 14.73
N GLU A 3 18.40 -13.22 14.65
CA GLU A 3 17.64 -12.73 13.51
C GLU A 3 17.62 -11.20 13.54
N GLU A 4 18.09 -10.60 12.45
CA GLU A 4 18.17 -9.16 12.22
C GLU A 4 16.81 -8.45 12.45
N PRO A 5 16.74 -7.41 13.31
CA PRO A 5 15.48 -6.68 13.62
C PRO A 5 14.87 -5.97 12.40
N GLU A 6 15.64 -5.82 11.33
CA GLU A 6 15.26 -5.14 10.10
C GLU A 6 14.03 -5.78 9.42
N GLN A 7 13.91 -7.11 9.47
CA GLN A 7 12.82 -7.83 8.80
C GLN A 7 11.45 -7.59 9.45
N VAL A 8 11.42 -7.38 10.77
CA VAL A 8 10.18 -7.18 11.53
C VAL A 8 9.63 -5.77 11.32
N GLU A 9 10.52 -4.78 11.28
CA GLU A 9 10.13 -3.39 11.07
C GLU A 9 9.60 -3.14 9.65
N VAL A 10 10.21 -3.77 8.65
CA VAL A 10 9.75 -3.71 7.25
C VAL A 10 8.37 -4.38 7.12
N ARG A 11 8.14 -5.53 7.77
CA ARG A 11 6.83 -6.20 7.77
C ARG A 11 5.73 -5.32 8.33
N ALA A 12 5.98 -4.65 9.46
CA ALA A 12 5.00 -3.76 10.09
C ALA A 12 4.58 -2.59 9.17
N LYS A 13 5.55 -1.98 8.46
CA LYS A 13 5.28 -0.91 7.48
C LYS A 13 4.46 -1.40 6.29
N VAL A 14 4.81 -2.58 5.77
CA VAL A 14 4.15 -3.18 4.61
C VAL A 14 2.72 -3.64 4.94
N GLU A 15 2.50 -4.22 6.11
CA GLU A 15 1.19 -4.68 6.56
C GLU A 15 0.17 -3.52 6.64
N ASN A 16 0.60 -2.35 7.14
CA ASN A 16 -0.21 -1.14 7.16
C ASN A 16 -0.60 -0.68 5.74
N VAL A 17 0.36 -0.64 4.80
CA VAL A 17 0.11 -0.29 3.39
C VAL A 17 -0.90 -1.26 2.77
N PHE A 18 -0.75 -2.57 2.98
CA PHE A 18 -1.69 -3.57 2.48
C PHE A 18 -3.07 -3.45 3.13
N GLN A 19 -3.14 -3.11 4.42
CA GLN A 19 -4.40 -2.88 5.12
C GLN A 19 -5.13 -1.66 4.56
N VAL A 20 -4.44 -0.55 4.32
CA VAL A 20 -5.02 0.64 3.67
C VAL A 20 -5.48 0.32 2.25
N MET A 21 -4.67 -0.41 1.48
CA MET A 21 -5.00 -0.83 0.11
C MET A 21 -6.27 -1.69 0.06
N LYS A 22 -6.42 -2.65 0.97
CA LYS A 22 -7.58 -3.57 1.01
C LYS A 22 -8.82 -2.92 1.62
N LEU A 23 -8.69 -2.22 2.74
CA LEU A 23 -9.82 -1.67 3.50
C LEU A 23 -10.26 -0.28 3.03
N LYS A 24 -9.34 0.64 2.75
CA LYS A 24 -9.69 2.02 2.33
C LYS A 24 -9.95 2.13 0.83
N PHE A 25 -9.15 1.44 0.01
CA PHE A 25 -9.30 1.47 -1.45
C PHE A 25 -10.11 0.30 -2.02
N GLY A 26 -10.55 -0.65 -1.17
CA GLY A 26 -11.42 -1.76 -1.60
C GLY A 26 -10.78 -2.68 -2.64
N PHE A 27 -9.44 -2.81 -2.66
CA PHE A 27 -8.73 -3.71 -3.57
C PHE A 27 -8.75 -5.16 -3.04
N VAL A 28 -9.96 -5.71 -2.86
CA VAL A 28 -10.18 -7.07 -2.33
C VAL A 28 -10.42 -8.08 -3.47
N LYS A 29 -11.00 -7.63 -4.59
CA LYS A 29 -11.26 -8.46 -5.77
C LYS A 29 -10.79 -7.77 -7.05
N VAL A 30 -10.36 -8.58 -8.01
CA VAL A 30 -10.03 -8.15 -9.37
C VAL A 30 -11.33 -7.90 -10.13
N ARG A 31 -11.52 -6.68 -10.63
CA ARG A 31 -12.79 -6.23 -11.25
C ARG A 31 -12.76 -6.26 -12.77
N TYR A 32 -11.56 -6.21 -13.37
CA TYR A 32 -11.42 -6.08 -14.82
C TYR A 32 -11.11 -7.42 -15.49
N ARG A 33 -11.76 -7.67 -16.63
CA ARG A 33 -11.38 -8.76 -17.54
C ARG A 33 -10.05 -8.40 -18.22
N GLY A 34 -8.97 -9.03 -17.76
CA GLY A 34 -7.63 -8.91 -18.33
C GLY A 34 -6.56 -8.45 -17.33
N LEU A 35 -5.42 -9.14 -17.34
CA LEU A 35 -4.31 -8.91 -16.41
C LEU A 35 -3.76 -7.48 -16.50
N LYS A 36 -3.61 -6.94 -17.72
CA LYS A 36 -3.09 -5.59 -17.95
C LYS A 36 -3.93 -4.50 -17.26
N LYS A 37 -5.26 -4.59 -17.39
CA LYS A 37 -6.20 -3.62 -16.78
C LYS A 37 -6.18 -3.69 -15.26
N ASN A 38 -6.06 -4.91 -14.73
CA ASN A 38 -6.01 -5.11 -13.30
C ASN A 38 -4.66 -4.71 -12.69
N ALA A 39 -3.56 -4.90 -13.42
CA ALA A 39 -2.24 -4.41 -13.06
C ALA A 39 -2.20 -2.87 -13.02
N HIS A 40 -2.77 -2.19 -14.01
CA HIS A 40 -2.88 -0.73 -13.99
C HIS A 40 -3.63 -0.24 -12.74
N ARG A 41 -4.78 -0.87 -12.41
CA ARG A 41 -5.51 -0.54 -11.18
C ARG A 41 -4.68 -0.79 -9.91
N LEU A 42 -3.87 -1.85 -9.88
CA LEU A 42 -2.95 -2.12 -8.78
C LEU A 42 -1.93 -0.99 -8.62
N PHE A 43 -1.26 -0.59 -9.69
CA PHE A 43 -0.26 0.49 -9.66
C PHE A 43 -0.84 1.83 -9.19
N VAL A 44 -2.02 2.20 -9.72
CA VAL A 44 -2.72 3.42 -9.29
C VAL A 44 -3.08 3.35 -7.81
N THR A 45 -3.57 2.19 -7.34
CA THR A 45 -3.92 2.02 -5.92
C THR A 45 -2.68 2.11 -5.03
N CYS A 46 -1.56 1.50 -5.41
CA CYS A 46 -0.29 1.63 -4.68
C CYS A 46 0.17 3.09 -4.59
N ALA A 47 0.09 3.86 -5.68
CA ALA A 47 0.44 5.28 -5.67
C ALA A 47 -0.45 6.08 -4.71
N LEU A 48 -1.76 5.82 -4.72
CA LEU A 48 -2.72 6.46 -3.81
C LEU A 48 -2.49 6.10 -2.34
N VAL A 49 -2.13 4.84 -2.05
CA VAL A 49 -1.79 4.43 -0.68
C VAL A 49 -0.53 5.14 -0.20
N ASN A 50 0.50 5.25 -1.05
CA ASN A 50 1.73 5.97 -0.69
C ASN A 50 1.45 7.46 -0.41
N LEU A 51 0.57 8.09 -1.20
CA LEU A 51 0.10 9.44 -0.96
C LEU A 51 -0.69 9.55 0.36
N PHE A 52 -1.57 8.59 0.64
CA PHE A 52 -2.37 8.56 1.87
C PHE A 52 -1.51 8.41 3.14
N VAL A 53 -0.49 7.54 3.10
CA VAL A 53 0.48 7.38 4.20
C VAL A 53 1.30 8.66 4.38
N SER A 54 1.65 9.33 3.28
CA SER A 54 2.38 10.60 3.31
C SER A 54 1.52 11.81 3.69
N ARG A 55 0.19 11.68 3.72
CA ARG A 55 -0.76 12.78 3.98
C ARG A 55 -0.43 13.57 5.24
N LYS A 56 -0.07 12.90 6.35
CA LYS A 56 0.31 13.60 7.59
C LYS A 56 1.56 14.44 7.42
N LYS A 57 2.55 13.96 6.66
CA LYS A 57 3.78 14.70 6.35
C LYS A 57 3.50 15.87 5.42
N LEU A 58 2.67 15.67 4.40
CA LEU A 58 2.29 16.71 3.44
C LEU A 58 1.44 17.82 4.08
N LEU A 59 0.54 17.48 5.01
CA LEU A 59 -0.26 18.45 5.75
C LEU A 59 0.53 19.21 6.83
N LEU A 60 1.66 18.66 7.28
CA LEU A 60 2.58 19.34 8.21
C LEU A 60 3.64 20.18 7.49
N ALA A 61 3.89 19.90 6.21
CA ALA A 61 4.84 20.63 5.38
C ALA A 61 4.20 21.76 4.55
N ALA A 62 2.87 21.88 4.61
CA ALA A 62 2.08 22.95 3.99
C ALA A 62 1.69 23.99 5.05
#